data_AF-A0A6J6RLX8-F1
#
_entry.id   AF-A0A6J6RLX8-F1
#
_cell.length_a   1.000
_cell.length_b   1.000
_cell.length_c   1.000
_cell.angle_alpha   90.00
_cell.angle_beta   90.00
_cell.angle_gamma   90.00
#
_symmetry.space_group_name_H-M   'P 1'
#
loop_
_entity.id
_entity.type
_entity.pdbx_description
1 polymer ?
#
loop_
_entity_poly.entity_id
_entity_poly.type
_entity_poly.pdbx_seq_one_letter_code
_entity_poly.pdbx_strand_id
1 'polypeptide(L)' 'MHDSPAWQQALEDNGWTDQFRTGEEFEEFLIEQDARVASTLEELDLL' A
#
# COMPACT_ATOMS: atom_id res chain seq x y z
N MET A 1 16.95 1.08 6.27
CA MET A 1 17.09 0.70 4.83
C MET A 1 16.19 1.59 3.97
N HIS A 2 14.91 1.72 4.32
CA HIS A 2 14.01 2.67 3.65
C HIS A 2 14.44 4.15 3.85
N ASP A 3 15.04 4.50 5.00
CA ASP A 3 15.57 5.85 5.24
C ASP A 3 16.85 6.17 4.45
N SER A 4 17.35 5.24 3.63
CA SER A 4 18.61 5.47 2.91
C SER A 4 18.41 6.49 1.77
N PRO A 5 19.41 7.34 1.48
CA PRO A 5 19.30 8.30 0.38
C PRO A 5 19.01 7.64 -0.98
N ALA A 6 19.58 6.45 -1.21
CA ALA A 6 19.35 5.70 -2.45
C ALA A 6 17.89 5.22 -2.59
N TRP A 7 17.24 4.87 -1.48
CA TRP A 7 15.83 4.47 -1.49
C TRP A 7 14.92 5.66 -1.77
N GLN A 8 15.16 6.79 -1.09
CA GLN A 8 14.37 8.01 -1.30
C GLN A 8 14.49 8.53 -2.74
N GLN A 9 15.68 8.50 -3.34
CA GLN A 9 15.87 8.85 -4.75
C GLN A 9 15.06 7.94 -5.67
N ALA A 10 15.02 6.63 -5.41
CA ALA A 10 14.23 5.71 -6.22
C ALA A 10 12.73 6.01 -6.14
N LEU A 11 12.22 6.41 -4.98
CA LEU A 11 10.83 6.83 -4.83
C LEU A 11 10.52 8.08 -5.67
N GLU A 12 11.40 9.08 -5.61
CA GLU A 12 11.26 10.31 -6.42
C GLU A 12 11.31 10.02 -7.92
N ASP A 13 12.31 9.26 -8.38
CA ASP A 13 12.53 8.95 -9.79
C ASP A 13 11.33 8.20 -10.41
N ASN A 14 10.64 7.38 -9.61
CA ASN A 14 9.51 6.58 -10.06
C ASN A 14 8.15 7.19 -9.68
N GLY A 15 8.12 8.32 -8.96
CA GLY A 15 6.89 8.94 -8.46
C GLY A 15 6.12 8.06 -7.47
N TRP A 16 6.82 7.23 -6.69
CA TRP A 16 6.22 6.34 -5.71
C TRP A 16 6.11 7.02 -4.35
N THR A 17 5.02 6.74 -3.64
CA THR A 17 4.86 7.15 -2.24
C THR A 17 5.59 6.17 -1.34
N ASP A 18 6.38 6.68 -0.39
CA ASP A 18 6.89 5.84 0.69
C ASP A 18 5.75 5.42 1.63
N GLN A 19 5.36 4.16 1.60
CA GLN A 19 4.36 3.57 2.48
C GLN A 19 4.95 2.39 3.26
N PHE A 20 6.15 2.57 3.82
CA PHE A 20 6.75 1.57 4.68
C PHE A 20 5.95 1.44 5.99
N ARG A 21 5.39 0.25 6.22
CA ARG A 21 4.64 -0.12 7.44
C ARG A 21 5.12 -1.46 7.96
N THR A 22 5.03 -1.66 9.27
CA THR A 22 5.43 -2.92 9.91
C THR A 22 4.53 -3.25 11.08
N GLY A 23 4.46 -4.54 11.45
CA GLY A 23 3.68 -4.98 12.62
C GLY A 23 2.18 -4.81 12.43
N GLU A 24 1.50 -4.38 13.49
CA GLU A 24 0.04 -4.20 13.54
C GLU A 24 -0.45 -3.23 12.45
N GLU A 25 0.27 -2.13 12.20
CA GLU A 25 -0.11 -1.16 11.15
C GLU A 25 -0.10 -1.80 9.74
N PHE A 26 0.79 -2.77 9.50
CA PHE A 26 0.80 -3.49 8.23
C PHE A 26 -0.37 -4.49 8.14
N GLU A 27 -0.70 -5.16 9.24
CA GLU A 27 -1.83 -6.08 9.30
C GLU A 27 -3.17 -5.36 9.08
N GLU A 28 -3.39 -4.24 9.77
CA GLU A 28 -4.57 -3.39 9.60
C GLU A 28 -4.69 -2.90 8.15
N PHE A 29 -3.59 -2.44 7.55
CA PHE A 29 -3.58 -2.03 6.14
C PHE A 29 -4.05 -3.15 5.21
N LEU A 30 -3.61 -4.40 5.43
CA LEU A 30 -4.04 -5.54 4.61
C LEU A 30 -5.56 -5.77 4.74
N ILE A 31 -6.10 -5.73 5.96
CA ILE A 31 -7.54 -5.90 6.21
C ILE A 31 -8.34 -4.80 5.49
N GLU A 32 -7.90 -3.55 5.59
CA GLU A 32 -8.56 -2.42 4.92
C GLU A 32 -8.51 -2.54 3.39
N GLN A 33 -7.37 -2.97 2.83
CA GLN A 33 -7.24 -3.15 1.39
C GLN A 33 -8.12 -4.29 0.89
N ASP A 34 -8.20 -5.40 1.63
CA ASP A 34 -9.04 -6.55 1.27
C ASP A 34 -10.52 -6.16 1.23
N ALA A 35 -10.99 -5.44 2.26
CA ALA A 35 -12.36 -4.92 2.32
C ALA A 35 -12.67 -3.97 1.16
N ARG A 36 -11.73 -3.08 0.81
CA ARG A 36 -11.89 -2.14 -0.30
C ARG A 36 -11.94 -2.84 -1.66
N VAL A 37 -11.12 -3.86 -1.87
CA VAL A 37 -11.15 -4.64 -3.12
C VAL A 37 -12.47 -5.37 -3.22
N ALA A 38 -12.90 -6.05 -2.16
CA ALA A 38 -14.18 -6.73 -2.13
C ALA A 38 -15.33 -5.77 -2.45
N SER A 39 -15.44 -4.64 -1.75
CA SER A 39 -16.53 -3.69 -2.00
C SER A 39 -16.55 -3.17 -3.43
N THR A 40 -15.37 -2.92 -4.02
CA THR A 40 -15.26 -2.46 -5.42
C THR A 40 -15.75 -3.54 -6.40
N LEU A 41 -15.41 -4.81 -6.17
CA LEU A 41 -15.88 -5.90 -7.02
C LEU A 41 -17.39 -6.13 -6.89
N GLU A 42 -17.94 -6.00 -5.68
CA GLU A 42 -19.37 -6.06 -5.40
C GLU A 42 -20.13 -4.96 -6.15
N GLU A 43 -19.64 -3.72 -6.08
CA GLU A 43 -20.22 -2.57 -6.79
C GLU A 43 -20.21 -2.73 -8.32
N LEU A 44 -19.25 -3.49 -8.85
CA LEU A 44 -19.10 -3.76 -10.27
C LEU A 44 -19.76 -5.07 -10.72
N ASP A 45 -20.41 -5.82 -9.82
CA ASP A 45 -21.02 -7.14 -10.08
C ASP A 45 -20.00 -8.18 -10.58
N LEU A 46 -18.80 -8.15 -9.99
CA LEU A 46 -17.66 -9.02 -10.33
C LEU A 46 -17.28 -10.00 -9.20
N LEU A 47 -18.03 -10.00 -8.10
CA LEU A 47 -17.80 -10.84 -6.92
C LEU A 47 -18.52 -12.20 -7.02
#